data_AF-A0A3C1T913-F1
#
_entry.id   AF-A0A3C1T913-F1
#
_cell.length_a   1.000
_cell.length_b   1.000
_cell.length_c   1.000
_cell.angle_alpha   90.00
_cell.angle_beta   90.00
_cell.angle_gamma   90.00
#
_symmetry.space_group_name_H-M   'P 1'
#
loop_
_entity.id
_entity.type
_entity.pdbx_description
1 polymer ?
#
loop_
_entity_poly.entity_id
_entity_poly.type
_entity_poly.pdbx_seq_one_letter_code
_entity_poly.pdbx_strand_id
1 'polypeptide(L)'
;MSNSSIFVALLSISVGWAQSKKEVKKYDIVSTTETIVEVVDGKEVTRNDSYKKFDKDGNVIEEVKYDNYGKVEERIVRIFDKFDNKTQEITFDATNHQLKREVYKYNELGEKVEESEFNSKNQLVSRAVFVTDRRGLKSEKKTYDSKGKLIQTKKYRYDD
;
A
#
# COMPACT_ATOMS: atom_id res chain seq x y z
N MET A 1 -17.34 18.49 41.35
CA MET A 1 -16.96 18.22 39.94
C MET A 1 -15.86 17.18 39.95
N SER A 2 -16.21 15.90 39.92
CA SER A 2 -15.24 14.80 39.94
C SER A 2 -14.95 14.37 38.50
N ASN A 3 -13.74 14.64 38.03
CA ASN A 3 -13.23 14.08 36.79
C ASN A 3 -13.04 12.58 36.98
N SER A 4 -14.00 11.78 36.50
CA SER A 4 -13.84 10.33 36.40
C SER A 4 -13.15 10.05 35.07
N SER A 5 -11.85 9.80 35.13
CA SER A 5 -11.09 9.28 34.00
C SER A 5 -11.60 7.86 33.69
N ILE A 6 -12.41 7.73 32.65
CA ILE A 6 -12.85 6.42 32.14
C ILE A 6 -11.67 5.80 31.42
N PHE A 7 -11.09 4.78 32.05
CA PHE A 7 -10.18 3.84 31.38
C PHE A 7 -10.99 3.05 30.35
N VAL A 8 -10.89 3.42 29.07
CA VAL A 8 -11.43 2.61 27.98
C VAL A 8 -10.47 1.45 27.76
N ALA A 9 -10.83 0.28 28.24
CA ALA A 9 -10.16 -0.96 27.87
C ALA A 9 -10.56 -1.30 26.42
N LEU A 10 -9.73 -0.91 25.45
CA LEU A 10 -9.82 -1.43 24.09
C LEU A 10 -9.43 -2.91 24.13
N LEU A 11 -10.41 -3.81 24.16
CA LEU A 11 -10.18 -5.20 23.84
C LEU A 11 -10.14 -5.34 22.30
N SER A 12 -9.03 -4.93 21.68
CA SER A 12 -8.80 -5.21 20.27
C SER A 12 -8.38 -6.67 20.12
N ILE A 13 -9.33 -7.58 19.95
CA ILE A 13 -9.01 -8.92 19.44
C ILE A 13 -8.82 -8.78 17.92
N SER A 14 -7.70 -8.20 17.52
CA SER A 14 -7.25 -8.22 16.13
C SER A 14 -6.54 -9.55 15.90
N VAL A 15 -7.30 -10.63 15.65
CA VAL A 15 -6.73 -11.79 14.97
C VAL A 15 -6.62 -11.44 13.47
N GLY A 16 -5.84 -10.39 13.19
CA GLY A 16 -5.60 -9.87 11.85
C GLY A 16 -4.58 -10.73 11.12
N TRP A 17 -4.95 -11.97 10.79
CA TRP A 17 -4.32 -12.62 9.66
C TRP A 17 -4.98 -12.00 8.43
N ALA A 18 -4.40 -10.92 7.90
CA ALA A 18 -4.73 -10.50 6.56
C ALA A 18 -4.64 -11.76 5.67
N GLN A 19 -5.73 -12.10 4.97
CA GLN A 19 -5.82 -13.33 4.21
C GLN A 19 -4.62 -13.42 3.28
N SER A 20 -3.84 -14.50 3.41
CA SER A 20 -2.63 -14.61 2.62
C SER A 20 -2.99 -14.72 1.14
N LYS A 21 -2.14 -14.20 0.26
CA LYS A 21 -2.31 -14.33 -1.19
C LYS A 21 -2.58 -15.77 -1.64
N LYS A 22 -1.94 -16.75 -0.98
CA LYS A 22 -2.13 -18.17 -1.23
C LYS A 22 -3.56 -18.62 -0.96
N GLU A 23 -4.19 -18.13 0.10
CA GLU A 23 -5.57 -18.48 0.45
C GLU A 23 -6.59 -17.77 -0.44
N VAL A 24 -6.35 -16.50 -0.77
CA VAL A 24 -7.15 -15.77 -1.76
C VAL A 24 -7.24 -16.57 -3.06
N LYS A 25 -6.10 -17.06 -3.55
CA LYS A 25 -6.03 -17.89 -4.75
C LYS A 25 -6.65 -19.28 -4.54
N LYS A 26 -6.46 -19.91 -3.38
CA LYS A 26 -6.98 -21.26 -3.09
C LYS A 26 -8.51 -21.30 -3.10
N TYR A 27 -9.15 -20.23 -2.63
CA TYR A 27 -10.60 -20.16 -2.47
C TYR A 27 -11.27 -19.22 -3.47
N ASP A 28 -10.56 -18.81 -4.52
CA ASP A 28 -11.06 -17.91 -5.57
C ASP A 28 -11.73 -16.64 -5.00
N ILE A 29 -11.15 -16.07 -3.94
CA ILE A 29 -11.71 -14.90 -3.25
C ILE A 29 -11.58 -13.68 -4.17
N VAL A 30 -12.71 -13.14 -4.60
CA VAL A 30 -12.75 -11.96 -5.48
C VAL A 30 -12.57 -10.65 -4.69
N SER A 31 -13.04 -10.59 -3.44
CA SER A 31 -12.90 -9.41 -2.59
C SER A 31 -13.09 -9.72 -1.11
N THR A 32 -12.57 -8.85 -0.25
CA THR A 32 -12.78 -8.87 1.20
C THR A 32 -13.21 -7.49 1.68
N THR A 33 -14.11 -7.45 2.67
CA THR A 33 -14.42 -6.24 3.43
C THR A 33 -14.08 -6.50 4.89
N GLU A 34 -13.22 -5.66 5.46
CA GLU A 34 -12.89 -5.66 6.88
C GLU A 34 -13.76 -4.60 7.57
N THR A 35 -14.43 -4.97 8.66
CA THR A 35 -15.29 -4.07 9.45
C THR A 35 -14.80 -4.00 10.88
N ILE A 36 -14.89 -2.81 11.47
CA ILE A 36 -14.64 -2.58 12.89
C ILE A 36 -15.98 -2.41 13.60
N VAL A 37 -16.14 -3.13 14.71
CA VAL A 37 -17.25 -2.95 15.66
C VAL A 37 -16.66 -2.30 16.91
N GLU A 38 -17.13 -1.09 17.22
CA GLU A 38 -16.77 -0.33 18.41
C GLU A 38 -17.97 -0.24 19.33
N VAL A 39 -17.76 -0.29 20.65
CA VAL A 39 -18.84 -0.07 21.62
C VAL A 39 -18.75 1.37 22.11
N VAL A 40 -19.73 2.20 21.74
CA VAL A 40 -19.85 3.60 22.13
C VAL A 40 -21.11 3.77 22.96
N ASP A 41 -20.96 4.23 24.20
CA ASP A 41 -22.06 4.38 25.16
C ASP A 41 -22.91 3.10 25.36
N GLY A 42 -22.23 1.94 25.38
CA GLY A 42 -22.86 0.63 25.54
C GLY A 42 -23.62 0.14 24.31
N LYS A 43 -23.51 0.83 23.16
CA LYS A 43 -24.09 0.43 21.88
C LYS A 43 -22.99 0.04 20.90
N GLU A 44 -23.21 -1.03 20.16
CA GLU A 44 -22.33 -1.42 19.07
C GLU A 44 -22.53 -0.48 17.87
N VAL A 45 -21.42 0.04 17.37
CA VAL A 45 -21.32 0.84 16.16
C VAL A 45 -20.39 0.11 15.22
N THR A 46 -20.89 -0.25 14.03
CA THR A 46 -20.11 -0.95 13.01
C THR A 46 -19.76 0.01 11.88
N ARG A 47 -18.50 -0.05 11.41
CA ARG A 47 -18.04 0.67 10.22
C ARG A 47 -17.14 -0.22 9.37
N ASN A 48 -17.06 0.09 8.08
CA ASN A 48 -16.03 -0.48 7.23
C ASN A 48 -14.67 0.12 7.63
N ASP A 49 -13.64 -0.71 7.60
CA ASP A 49 -12.24 -0.32 7.79
C ASP A 49 -11.50 -0.35 6.45
N SER A 50 -11.64 -1.45 5.71
CA SER A 50 -11.09 -1.56 4.37
C SER A 50 -11.89 -2.49 3.46
N TYR A 51 -11.76 -2.27 2.16
CA TYR A 51 -12.21 -3.18 1.11
C TYR A 51 -11.04 -3.49 0.19
N LYS A 52 -10.88 -4.75 -0.21
CA LYS A 52 -9.85 -5.18 -1.18
C LYS A 52 -10.49 -6.03 -2.26
N LYS A 53 -10.07 -5.83 -3.50
CA LYS A 53 -10.42 -6.67 -4.66
C LYS A 53 -9.18 -7.36 -5.19
N PHE A 54 -9.34 -8.60 -5.61
CA PHE A 54 -8.24 -9.45 -6.05
C PHE A 54 -8.37 -9.85 -7.53
N ASP A 55 -7.23 -10.08 -8.18
CA ASP A 55 -7.19 -10.83 -9.45
C ASP A 55 -7.16 -12.36 -9.21
N LYS A 56 -7.19 -13.13 -10.29
CA LYS A 56 -7.12 -14.62 -10.25
C LYS A 56 -5.83 -15.18 -9.65
N ASP A 57 -4.79 -14.37 -9.56
CA ASP A 57 -3.50 -14.77 -9.00
C ASP A 57 -3.39 -14.35 -7.52
N GLY A 58 -4.45 -13.71 -6.98
CA GLY A 58 -4.56 -13.26 -5.60
C GLY A 58 -3.89 -11.92 -5.33
N ASN A 59 -3.54 -11.15 -6.36
CA ASN A 59 -3.03 -9.79 -6.18
C ASN A 59 -4.15 -8.84 -5.82
N VAL A 60 -3.89 -7.94 -4.86
CA VAL A 60 -4.79 -6.82 -4.57
C VAL A 60 -4.72 -5.82 -5.73
N ILE A 61 -5.75 -5.78 -6.56
CA ILE A 61 -5.85 -4.86 -7.72
C ILE A 61 -6.56 -3.57 -7.36
N GLU A 62 -7.37 -3.57 -6.29
CA GLU A 62 -8.02 -2.39 -5.75
C GLU A 62 -8.13 -2.48 -4.24
N GLU A 63 -7.95 -1.36 -3.55
CA GLU A 63 -8.11 -1.22 -2.12
C GLU A 63 -8.81 0.10 -1.80
N VAL A 64 -9.81 0.08 -0.94
CA VAL A 64 -10.49 1.28 -0.42
C VAL A 64 -10.28 1.29 1.08
N LYS A 65 -9.78 2.39 1.61
CA LYS A 65 -9.66 2.60 3.06
C LYS A 65 -10.70 3.61 3.53
N TYR A 66 -11.22 3.37 4.72
CA TYR A 66 -12.23 4.20 5.33
C TYR A 66 -11.67 4.87 6.58
N ASP A 67 -12.10 6.11 6.83
CA ASP A 67 -11.79 6.82 8.06
C ASP A 67 -12.55 6.24 9.26
N ASN A 68 -12.29 6.79 10.45
CA ASN A 68 -12.96 6.38 11.69
C ASN A 68 -14.47 6.66 11.72
N TYR A 69 -15.00 7.36 10.71
CA TYR A 69 -16.43 7.62 10.52
C TYR A 69 -17.05 6.75 9.42
N GLY A 70 -16.28 5.81 8.84
CA GLY A 70 -16.73 4.92 7.77
C GLY A 70 -16.84 5.61 6.40
N LYS A 71 -16.24 6.78 6.23
CA LYS A 71 -16.19 7.47 4.93
C LYS A 71 -14.94 7.06 4.19
N VAL A 72 -15.01 6.98 2.86
CA VAL A 72 -13.83 6.71 2.03
C VAL A 72 -12.78 7.78 2.29
N GLU A 73 -11.57 7.36 2.65
CA GLU A 73 -10.40 8.22 2.79
C GLU A 73 -9.57 8.17 1.50
N GLU A 74 -9.24 6.97 1.05
CA GLU A 74 -8.43 6.73 -0.15
C GLU A 74 -8.90 5.50 -0.92
N ARG A 75 -8.67 5.53 -2.23
CA ARG A 75 -8.80 4.37 -3.12
C ARG A 75 -7.49 4.16 -3.85
N ILE A 76 -6.97 2.94 -3.82
CA ILE A 76 -5.70 2.56 -4.44
C ILE A 76 -5.98 1.51 -5.51
N VAL A 77 -5.48 1.74 -6.73
CA VAL A 77 -5.54 0.77 -7.84
C VAL A 77 -4.14 0.32 -8.19
N ARG A 78 -3.95 -0.98 -8.41
CA ARG A 78 -2.65 -1.59 -8.68
C ARG A 78 -2.69 -2.41 -9.97
N ILE A 79 -1.62 -2.34 -10.75
CA ILE A 79 -1.45 -3.11 -11.98
C ILE A 79 -0.24 -4.02 -11.82
N PHE A 80 -0.39 -5.27 -12.23
CA PHE A 80 0.64 -6.30 -12.17
C PHE A 80 0.98 -6.78 -13.58
N ASP A 81 2.22 -7.17 -13.80
CA ASP A 81 2.62 -7.87 -15.02
C ASP A 81 2.30 -9.38 -14.93
N LYS A 82 2.57 -10.12 -16.01
CA LYS A 82 2.38 -11.58 -16.06
C LYS A 82 3.29 -12.37 -15.12
N PHE A 83 4.30 -11.73 -14.56
CA PHE A 83 5.27 -12.30 -13.62
C PHE A 83 4.97 -11.89 -12.19
N ASP A 84 3.76 -11.35 -11.94
CA ASP A 84 3.29 -11.00 -10.60
C ASP A 84 3.98 -9.77 -9.98
N ASN A 85 4.70 -8.99 -10.79
CA ASN A 85 5.33 -7.75 -10.33
C ASN A 85 4.35 -6.58 -10.42
N LYS A 86 4.20 -5.81 -9.33
CA LYS A 86 3.41 -4.57 -9.33
C LYS A 86 4.10 -3.52 -10.21
N THR A 87 3.57 -3.24 -11.40
CA THR A 87 4.13 -2.28 -12.36
C THR A 87 3.62 -0.87 -12.15
N GLN A 88 2.44 -0.71 -11.55
CA GLN A 88 1.85 0.59 -11.28
C GLN A 88 0.98 0.59 -10.01
N GLU A 89 0.94 1.72 -9.33
CA GLU A 89 -0.02 2.02 -8.26
C GLU A 89 -0.57 3.44 -8.45
N ILE A 90 -1.87 3.62 -8.32
CA ILE A 90 -2.53 4.93 -8.42
C ILE A 90 -3.37 5.13 -7.17
N THR A 91 -3.15 6.24 -6.47
CA THR A 91 -3.93 6.64 -5.30
C THR A 91 -4.89 7.74 -5.69
N PHE A 92 -6.16 7.58 -5.30
CA PHE A 92 -7.23 8.53 -5.50
C PHE A 92 -7.77 8.98 -4.14
N ASP A 93 -8.28 10.21 -4.08
CA ASP A 93 -9.06 10.69 -2.95
C ASP A 93 -10.48 10.09 -2.92
N ALA A 94 -11.23 10.44 -1.88
CA ALA A 94 -12.63 10.06 -1.68
C ALA A 94 -13.58 10.44 -2.83
N THR A 95 -13.19 11.44 -3.63
CA THR A 95 -13.97 11.95 -4.78
C THR A 95 -13.47 11.40 -6.12
N ASN A 96 -12.60 10.39 -6.09
CA ASN A 96 -11.97 9.76 -7.25
C ASN A 96 -11.03 10.67 -8.05
N HIS A 97 -10.51 11.75 -7.48
CA HIS A 97 -9.41 12.49 -8.11
C HIS A 97 -8.08 11.81 -7.80
N GLN A 98 -7.24 11.64 -8.83
CA GLN A 98 -5.90 11.08 -8.67
C GLN A 98 -5.05 12.02 -7.81
N LEU A 99 -4.45 11.50 -6.76
CA LEU A 99 -3.49 12.19 -5.91
C LEU A 99 -2.06 11.93 -6.35
N LYS A 100 -1.76 10.65 -6.62
CA LYS A 100 -0.41 10.18 -6.93
C LYS A 100 -0.48 8.97 -7.86
N ARG A 101 0.54 8.82 -8.70
CA ARG A 101 0.80 7.59 -9.46
C ARG A 101 2.25 7.18 -9.33
N GLU A 102 2.48 5.91 -9.08
CA GLU A 102 3.82 5.32 -9.01
C GLU A 102 3.96 4.27 -10.12
N VAL A 103 5.13 4.21 -10.74
CA VAL A 103 5.47 3.22 -11.79
C VAL A 103 6.77 2.54 -11.40
N TYR A 104 6.82 1.22 -11.60
CA TYR A 104 7.96 0.39 -11.21
C TYR A 104 8.46 -0.40 -12.41
N LYS A 105 9.80 -0.55 -12.51
CA LYS A 105 10.44 -1.42 -13.49
C LYS A 105 11.25 -2.49 -12.80
N TYR A 106 11.28 -3.66 -13.41
CA TYR A 106 11.92 -4.86 -12.91
C TYR A 106 12.92 -5.39 -13.94
N ASN A 107 14.00 -6.01 -13.48
CA ASN A 107 14.90 -6.77 -14.34
C ASN A 107 14.33 -8.18 -14.63
N GLU A 108 15.06 -8.97 -15.41
CA GLU A 108 14.66 -10.34 -15.78
C GLU A 108 14.57 -11.30 -14.59
N LEU A 109 15.20 -10.96 -13.46
CA LEU A 109 15.15 -11.73 -12.21
C LEU A 109 13.96 -11.33 -11.32
N GLY A 110 13.11 -10.40 -11.78
CA GLY A 110 11.98 -9.89 -10.99
C GLY A 110 12.39 -8.89 -9.91
N GLU A 111 13.61 -8.35 -9.96
CA GLU A 111 14.07 -7.37 -9.00
C GLU A 111 13.73 -5.95 -9.46
N LYS A 112 13.14 -5.15 -8.58
CA LYS A 112 12.84 -3.75 -8.87
C LYS A 112 14.14 -2.96 -9.09
N VAL A 113 14.31 -2.43 -10.30
CA VAL A 113 15.46 -1.61 -10.74
C VAL A 113 15.15 -0.11 -10.80
N GLU A 114 13.87 0.25 -10.91
CA GLU A 114 13.46 1.66 -10.99
C GLU A 114 12.09 1.88 -10.34
N GLU A 115 11.89 3.07 -9.76
CA GLU A 115 10.60 3.60 -9.37
C GLU A 115 10.47 5.06 -9.79
N SER A 116 9.29 5.46 -10.26
CA SER A 116 8.97 6.84 -10.63
C SER A 116 7.67 7.26 -9.97
N GLU A 117 7.65 8.43 -9.36
CA GLU A 117 6.47 9.03 -8.74
C GLU A 117 5.99 10.21 -9.58
N PHE A 118 4.68 10.28 -9.79
CA PHE A 118 3.99 11.32 -10.53
C PHE A 118 2.90 11.95 -9.66
N ASN A 119 2.70 13.26 -9.82
CA ASN A 119 1.66 13.99 -9.11
C ASN A 119 0.25 13.74 -9.71
N SER A 120 -0.75 14.42 -9.16
CA SER A 120 -2.16 14.39 -9.63
C SER A 120 -2.35 14.77 -11.09
N LYS A 121 -1.43 15.56 -11.67
CA LYS A 121 -1.41 15.97 -13.07
C LYS A 121 -0.56 15.07 -13.96
N ASN A 122 -0.16 13.89 -13.45
CA ASN A 122 0.73 12.95 -14.13
C ASN A 122 2.11 13.51 -14.51
N GLN A 123 2.57 14.54 -13.82
CA GLN A 123 3.92 15.09 -14.01
C GLN A 123 4.89 14.36 -13.10
N LEU A 124 6.07 14.00 -13.62
CA LEU A 124 7.12 13.35 -12.85
C LEU A 124 7.53 14.25 -11.69
N VAL A 125 7.58 13.68 -10.48
CA VAL A 125 8.03 14.33 -9.24
C VAL A 125 9.42 13.85 -8.90
N SER A 126 9.62 12.54 -8.90
CA SER A 126 10.91 11.92 -8.60
C SER A 126 11.08 10.60 -9.34
N ARG A 127 12.34 10.22 -9.55
CA ARG A 127 12.73 8.91 -10.10
C ARG A 127 13.84 8.34 -9.23
N ALA A 128 13.75 7.08 -8.84
CA ALA A 128 14.84 6.38 -8.19
C ALA A 128 15.29 5.16 -8.98
N VAL A 129 16.60 4.92 -8.98
CA VAL A 129 17.26 3.78 -9.63
C VAL A 129 17.99 2.99 -8.55
N PHE A 130 17.84 1.67 -8.59
CA PHE A 130 18.52 0.74 -7.68
C PHE A 130 19.78 0.21 -8.34
N VAL A 131 20.89 0.23 -7.60
CA VAL A 131 22.18 -0.33 -8.00
C VAL A 131 22.45 -1.56 -7.16
N THR A 132 22.99 -2.60 -7.78
CA THR A 132 23.39 -3.84 -7.10
C THR A 132 24.91 -3.93 -6.96
N ASP A 133 25.39 -4.66 -5.96
CA ASP A 133 26.79 -5.02 -5.80
C ASP A 133 27.16 -6.24 -6.66
N ARG A 134 28.42 -6.70 -6.55
CA ARG A 134 28.93 -7.88 -7.28
C ARG A 134 28.26 -9.20 -6.88
N ARG A 135 27.55 -9.23 -5.74
CA ARG A 135 26.78 -10.39 -5.26
C ARG A 135 25.34 -10.36 -5.77
N GLY A 136 24.94 -9.29 -6.46
CA GLY A 136 23.56 -9.04 -6.90
C GLY A 136 22.68 -8.38 -5.86
N LEU A 137 23.21 -8.00 -4.69
CA LEU A 137 22.41 -7.38 -3.63
C LEU A 137 22.30 -5.87 -3.84
N LYS A 138 21.17 -5.27 -3.46
CA LYS A 138 20.98 -3.82 -3.54
C LYS A 138 22.05 -3.10 -2.72
N SER A 139 22.87 -2.30 -3.36
CA SER A 139 23.95 -1.53 -2.74
C SER A 139 23.60 -0.05 -2.60
N GLU A 140 22.89 0.52 -3.58
CA GLU A 140 22.46 1.92 -3.55
C GLU A 140 21.05 2.11 -4.12
N LYS A 141 20.37 3.14 -3.62
CA LYS A 141 19.20 3.77 -4.24
C LYS A 141 19.56 5.22 -4.53
N LYS A 142 19.62 5.58 -5.81
CA LYS A 142 19.85 6.96 -6.25
C LYS A 142 18.50 7.59 -6.61
N THR A 143 18.12 8.67 -5.94
CA THR A 143 16.88 9.41 -6.18
C THR A 143 17.20 10.72 -6.88
N TYR A 144 16.48 10.99 -7.95
CA TYR A 144 16.58 12.16 -8.80
C TYR A 144 15.28 12.96 -8.74
N ASP A 145 15.37 14.28 -8.86
CA ASP A 145 14.21 15.13 -9.05
C ASP A 145 13.63 14.99 -10.48
N SER A 146 12.53 15.70 -10.74
CA SER A 146 11.85 15.69 -12.04
C SER A 146 12.67 16.20 -13.22
N LYS A 147 13.79 16.91 -12.96
CA LYS A 147 14.72 17.41 -13.97
C LYS A 147 15.94 16.50 -14.15
N GLY A 148 15.99 15.37 -13.44
CA GLY A 148 17.10 14.43 -13.49
C GLY A 148 18.31 14.82 -12.64
N LYS A 149 18.18 15.81 -11.74
CA LYS A 149 19.25 16.13 -10.79
C LYS A 149 19.24 15.12 -9.65
N LEU A 150 20.38 14.53 -9.33
CA LEU A 150 20.53 13.65 -8.18
C LEU A 150 20.29 14.45 -6.89
N ILE A 151 19.33 14.02 -6.08
CA ILE A 151 18.97 14.68 -4.81
C ILE A 151 19.29 13.83 -3.58
N GLN A 152 19.37 12.51 -3.72
CA GLN A 152 19.70 11.61 -2.62
C GLN A 152 20.39 10.35 -3.13
N THR A 153 21.39 9.87 -2.40
CA THR A 153 21.86 8.48 -2.52
C THR A 153 21.72 7.82 -1.15
N LYS A 154 20.91 6.76 -1.09
CA LYS A 154 20.81 5.88 0.08
C LYS A 154 21.68 4.66 -0.19
N LYS A 155 22.60 4.33 0.73
CA LYS A 155 23.46 3.15 0.61
C LYS A 155 23.02 2.06 1.57
N TYR A 156 23.21 0.82 1.17
CA TYR A 156 22.91 -0.37 1.94
C TYR A 156 24.21 -1.13 2.18
N ARG A 157 24.45 -1.52 3.43
CA ARG A 157 25.57 -2.36 3.84
C ARG A 157 24.98 -3.55 4.59
N TYR A 158 25.47 -4.73 4.24
CA TYR A 158 25.08 -5.98 4.89
C TYR A 158 26.26 -6.42 5.74
N ASP A 159 26.03 -6.51 7.05
CA ASP A 159 27.01 -7.00 8.01
C ASP A 159 26.71 -8.48 8.27
N ASP A 160 27.77 -9.26 8.48
CA ASP A 160 27.70 -10.68 8.86
C ASP A 160 27.64 -10.84 10.39
#